data_AF-A0A9P9GBV8-F1
#
_entry.id   AF-A0A9P9GBV8-F1
#
_cell.length_a   1.000
_cell.length_b   1.000
_cell.length_c   1.000
_cell.angle_alpha   90.00
_cell.angle_beta   90.00
_cell.angle_gamma   90.00
#
_symmetry.space_group_name_H-M   'P 1'
#
loop_
_entity.id
_entity.type
_entity.pdbx_description
1 polymer ?
#
loop_
_entity_poly.entity_id
_entity_poly.type
_entity_poly.pdbx_seq_one_letter_code
_entity_poly.pdbx_strand_id
1 'polypeptide(L)'
;MASVEVNILSITRVFDELSSPIERLLRNPKGKVDSDEQSITRFVLDDDFFYHVQTYVKTGMEFPDDEHLFEMVHPPTYFKTWLQEDVEYRRMWQGITTVSQHCRSSLNEAIYPIVGLSYHIAEYASSAVNIFEALLDPLRIISDHTIPFSSFEAEDARENIKGILQLLQDNSRETSRRSTLVLKAIGIFATTILEDEVILRALDELLSNRVPKDAGVDDWEKQKALQTIGKPDDSRYDP
;
A
#
# COMPACT_ATOMS: atom_id res chain seq x y z
N MET A 1 -0.24 5.43 38.92
CA MET A 1 -1.36 5.94 38.11
C MET A 1 -0.86 6.45 36.76
N ALA A 2 0.14 7.35 36.70
CA ALA A 2 0.69 7.88 35.44
C ALA A 2 1.16 6.83 34.39
N SER A 3 1.82 5.73 34.77
CA SER A 3 2.31 4.74 33.78
C SER A 3 1.19 3.94 33.09
N VAL A 4 0.03 3.84 33.74
CA VAL A 4 -1.13 3.07 33.24
C VAL A 4 -1.97 3.92 32.29
N GLU A 5 -2.17 5.19 32.62
CA GLU A 5 -2.81 6.17 31.73
C GLU A 5 -2.01 6.37 30.44
N VAL A 6 -0.67 6.41 30.53
CA VAL A 6 0.22 6.53 29.36
C VAL A 6 0.08 5.33 28.40
N ASN A 7 -0.10 4.11 28.90
CA ASN A 7 -0.21 2.92 28.04
C ASN A 7 -1.58 2.79 27.34
N ILE A 8 -2.66 3.24 27.99
CA ILE A 8 -4.00 3.25 27.37
C ILE A 8 -4.10 4.39 26.37
N LEU A 9 -3.62 5.58 26.72
CA LEU A 9 -3.51 6.70 25.78
C LEU A 9 -2.62 6.35 24.59
N SER A 10 -1.57 5.56 24.78
CA SER A 10 -0.74 5.03 23.69
C SER A 10 -1.56 4.17 22.74
N ILE A 11 -2.45 3.31 23.25
CA ILE A 11 -3.29 2.43 22.42
C ILE A 11 -4.40 3.22 21.72
N THR A 12 -5.10 4.12 22.41
CA THR A 12 -6.13 4.98 21.80
C THR A 12 -5.52 5.87 20.70
N ARG A 13 -4.34 6.46 20.96
CA ARG A 13 -3.59 7.25 19.99
C ARG A 13 -3.19 6.43 18.75
N VAL A 14 -2.77 5.20 18.98
CA VAL A 14 -2.44 4.23 17.94
C VAL A 14 -3.66 3.93 17.07
N PHE A 15 -4.84 3.79 17.69
CA PHE A 15 -6.09 3.60 16.97
C PHE A 15 -6.44 4.81 16.11
N ASP A 16 -6.23 6.03 16.61
CA ASP A 16 -6.39 7.25 15.80
C ASP A 16 -5.39 7.29 14.62
N GLU A 17 -4.13 6.92 14.87
CA GLU A 17 -3.07 6.87 13.86
C GLU A 17 -3.31 5.79 12.78
N LEU A 18 -4.01 4.70 13.10
CA LEU A 18 -4.45 3.66 12.14
C LEU A 18 -5.77 4.01 11.43
N SER A 19 -6.73 4.54 12.18
CA SER A 19 -8.08 4.81 11.67
C SER A 19 -8.08 6.02 10.75
N SER A 20 -7.24 7.04 10.99
CA SER A 20 -7.20 8.23 10.14
C SER A 20 -6.76 7.93 8.69
N PRO A 21 -5.68 7.17 8.43
CA PRO A 21 -5.35 6.69 7.09
C PRO A 21 -6.46 5.87 6.44
N ILE A 22 -7.06 4.91 7.16
CA ILE A 22 -8.17 4.09 6.63
C ILE A 22 -9.37 4.97 6.26
N GLU A 23 -9.77 5.89 7.14
CA GLU A 23 -10.83 6.84 6.85
C GLU A 23 -10.53 7.67 5.61
N ARG A 24 -9.30 8.11 5.40
CA ARG A 24 -8.91 8.84 4.18
C ARG A 24 -8.94 7.96 2.94
N LEU A 25 -8.52 6.70 3.05
CA LEU A 25 -8.61 5.72 1.96
C LEU A 25 -10.07 5.47 1.56
N LEU A 26 -10.96 5.34 2.54
CA LEU A 26 -12.39 5.08 2.34
C LEU A 26 -13.18 6.34 1.93
N ARG A 27 -12.78 7.51 2.43
CA ARG A 27 -13.32 8.84 2.03
C ARG A 27 -12.74 9.36 0.73
N ASN A 28 -11.87 8.61 0.06
CA ASN A 28 -11.47 8.82 -1.32
C ASN A 28 -12.33 7.99 -2.33
N PRO A 29 -13.68 7.94 -2.27
CA PRO A 29 -14.41 7.06 -3.17
C PRO A 29 -14.52 7.64 -4.59
N LYS A 30 -14.20 8.91 -4.80
CA LYS A 30 -14.18 9.67 -6.06
C LYS A 30 -14.06 11.15 -5.68
N GLY A 31 -13.04 11.84 -6.19
CA GLY A 31 -13.27 13.23 -6.55
C GLY A 31 -14.50 13.23 -7.45
N LYS A 32 -15.49 14.09 -7.15
CA LYS A 32 -16.66 14.26 -8.01
C LYS A 32 -16.20 14.21 -9.45
N VAL A 33 -16.70 13.23 -10.20
CA VAL A 33 -16.61 13.27 -11.66
C VAL A 33 -17.55 14.40 -12.06
N ASP A 34 -17.07 15.63 -11.92
CA ASP A 34 -17.57 16.72 -12.72
C ASP A 34 -17.20 16.34 -14.15
N SER A 35 -18.26 16.13 -14.92
CA SER A 35 -18.24 15.80 -16.33
C SER A 35 -17.22 16.66 -17.09
N ASP A 36 -16.38 15.96 -17.84
CA ASP A 36 -15.76 16.34 -19.10
C ASP A 36 -14.29 16.82 -19.19
N GLU A 37 -13.56 17.23 -18.15
CA GLU A 37 -12.18 17.73 -18.41
C GLU A 37 -11.05 17.37 -17.41
N GLN A 38 -11.30 16.67 -16.30
CA GLN A 38 -10.24 16.40 -15.29
C GLN A 38 -9.73 14.96 -15.19
N SER A 39 -10.14 14.05 -16.08
CA SER A 39 -9.74 12.64 -16.01
C SER A 39 -8.38 12.30 -16.63
N ILE A 40 -7.64 13.28 -17.15
CA ILE A 40 -6.50 13.01 -18.06
C ILE A 40 -5.11 13.02 -17.36
N THR A 41 -4.99 13.52 -16.12
CA THR A 41 -3.67 13.67 -15.46
C THR A 41 -3.56 12.95 -14.11
N ARG A 42 -4.13 11.76 -13.97
CA ARG A 42 -3.72 10.86 -12.88
C ARG A 42 -2.83 9.78 -13.44
N PHE A 43 -1.58 9.77 -13.00
CA PHE A 43 -0.73 8.60 -13.16
C PHE A 43 -1.45 7.39 -12.55
N VAL A 44 -1.23 6.19 -13.09
CA VAL A 44 -1.94 4.97 -12.66
C VAL A 44 -1.80 4.72 -11.15
N LEU A 45 -0.73 5.25 -10.55
CA LEU A 45 -0.58 5.38 -9.11
C LEU A 45 -0.80 6.83 -8.69
N ASP A 46 -1.85 7.07 -7.91
CA ASP A 46 -2.12 8.36 -7.26
C ASP A 46 -1.22 8.48 -6.02
N ASP A 47 -0.29 9.44 -6.04
CA ASP A 47 0.75 9.60 -4.99
C ASP A 47 0.14 9.83 -3.60
N ASP A 48 -0.93 10.62 -3.50
CA ASP A 48 -1.61 10.92 -2.22
C ASP A 48 -2.31 9.67 -1.68
N PHE A 49 -2.96 8.91 -2.56
CA PHE A 49 -3.56 7.63 -2.19
C PHE A 49 -2.48 6.65 -1.68
N PHE A 50 -1.37 6.54 -2.41
CA PHE A 50 -0.31 5.59 -2.07
C PHE A 50 0.41 5.98 -0.76
N TYR A 51 0.56 7.27 -0.49
CA TYR A 51 1.08 7.77 0.79
C TYR A 51 0.20 7.29 1.97
N HIS A 52 -1.13 7.37 1.85
CA HIS A 52 -2.03 6.90 2.90
C HIS A 52 -2.01 5.39 3.08
N VAL A 53 -1.91 4.63 1.98
CA VAL A 53 -1.72 3.18 2.02
C VAL A 53 -0.42 2.80 2.74
N GLN A 54 0.69 3.46 2.39
CA GLN A 54 1.98 3.21 3.04
C GLN A 54 1.97 3.59 4.52
N THR A 55 1.33 4.70 4.87
CA THR A 55 1.19 5.14 6.26
C THR A 55 0.42 4.10 7.07
N TYR A 56 -0.72 3.64 6.54
CA TYR A 56 -1.51 2.58 7.16
C TYR A 56 -0.67 1.32 7.44
N VAL A 57 -0.04 0.78 6.38
CA VAL A 57 0.78 -0.43 6.47
C VAL A 57 1.92 -0.25 7.46
N LYS A 58 2.64 0.87 7.39
CA LYS A 58 3.79 1.14 8.26
C LYS A 58 3.37 1.23 9.72
N THR A 59 2.33 1.98 10.03
CA THR A 59 1.82 2.11 11.40
C THR A 59 1.34 0.76 11.92
N GLY A 60 0.61 -0.02 11.12
CA GLY A 60 0.14 -1.36 11.51
C GLY A 60 1.26 -2.35 11.83
N MET A 61 2.38 -2.26 11.12
CA MET A 61 3.56 -3.09 11.35
C MET A 61 4.34 -2.74 12.62
N GLU A 62 4.12 -1.57 13.23
CA GLU A 62 4.73 -1.22 14.52
C GLU A 62 4.09 -1.99 15.68
N PHE A 63 2.91 -2.60 15.45
CA PHE A 63 2.23 -3.40 16.47
C PHE A 63 2.82 -4.80 16.64
N PRO A 64 2.65 -5.38 17.84
CA PRO A 64 2.81 -6.81 18.04
C PRO A 64 1.83 -7.56 17.13
N ASP A 65 2.35 -8.58 16.46
CA ASP A 65 1.64 -9.45 15.54
C ASP A 65 1.33 -10.83 16.15
N ASP A 66 1.65 -11.04 17.42
CA ASP A 66 1.29 -12.25 18.17
C ASP A 66 0.96 -11.96 19.63
N GLU A 67 0.38 -12.97 20.30
CA GLU A 67 -0.01 -12.91 21.71
C GLU A 67 1.16 -12.62 22.65
N HIS A 68 2.29 -13.27 22.43
CA HIS A 68 3.42 -13.16 23.33
C HIS A 68 4.02 -11.76 23.31
N LEU A 69 4.22 -11.20 22.11
CA LEU A 69 4.68 -9.82 21.93
C LEU A 69 3.64 -8.82 22.46
N PHE A 70 2.35 -9.08 22.23
CA PHE A 70 1.29 -8.23 22.77
C PHE A 70 1.30 -8.19 24.29
N GLU A 71 1.33 -9.34 24.96
CA GLU A 71 1.34 -9.41 26.42
C GLU A 71 2.62 -8.84 27.03
N MET A 72 3.74 -8.92 26.32
CA MET A 72 5.01 -8.32 26.76
C MET A 72 4.94 -6.79 26.76
N VAL A 73 4.35 -6.19 25.72
CA VAL A 73 4.27 -4.72 25.55
C VAL A 73 3.07 -4.14 26.31
N HIS A 74 1.97 -4.88 26.36
CA HIS A 74 0.68 -4.47 26.90
C HIS A 74 0.11 -5.51 27.87
N PRO A 75 0.79 -5.82 28.99
CA PRO A 75 0.34 -6.86 29.92
C PRO A 75 -1.05 -6.58 30.51
N PRO A 76 -1.85 -7.62 30.82
CA PRO A 76 -3.23 -7.46 31.33
C PRO A 76 -3.31 -6.56 32.57
N THR A 77 -2.25 -6.56 33.38
CA THR A 77 -2.14 -5.72 34.59
C THR A 77 -2.31 -4.23 34.32
N TYR A 78 -1.98 -3.74 33.12
CA TYR A 78 -2.15 -2.34 32.74
C TYR A 78 -3.62 -1.99 32.50
N PHE A 79 -4.44 -2.97 32.14
CA PHE A 79 -5.83 -2.75 31.78
C PHE A 79 -6.82 -3.11 32.88
N LYS A 80 -6.37 -3.71 33.99
CA LYS A 80 -7.23 -4.17 35.11
C LYS A 80 -8.17 -3.10 35.68
N THR A 81 -7.86 -1.82 35.49
CA THR A 81 -8.69 -0.69 35.96
C THR A 81 -9.76 -0.26 34.96
N TRP A 82 -9.68 -0.70 33.70
CA TRP A 82 -10.44 -0.19 32.57
C TRP A 82 -11.21 -1.29 31.83
N LEU A 83 -10.58 -2.47 31.72
CA LEU A 83 -11.17 -3.69 31.23
C LEU A 83 -11.59 -4.52 32.43
N GLN A 84 -12.89 -4.73 32.58
CA GLN A 84 -13.47 -5.42 33.72
C GLN A 84 -13.50 -6.93 33.52
N GLU A 85 -13.44 -7.38 32.27
CA GLU A 85 -13.48 -8.78 31.92
C GLU A 85 -12.27 -9.18 31.05
N ASP A 86 -11.72 -10.38 31.29
CA ASP A 86 -10.64 -10.95 30.48
C ASP A 86 -11.01 -11.06 28.99
N VAL A 87 -12.30 -11.12 28.67
CA VAL A 87 -12.79 -11.14 27.29
C VAL A 87 -12.50 -9.84 26.55
N GLU A 88 -12.53 -8.69 27.24
CA GLU A 88 -12.28 -7.38 26.62
C GLU A 88 -10.79 -7.22 26.30
N TYR A 89 -9.92 -7.67 27.21
CA TYR A 89 -8.48 -7.71 26.97
C TYR A 89 -8.14 -8.63 25.79
N ARG A 90 -8.74 -9.82 25.74
CA ARG A 90 -8.55 -10.73 24.59
C ARG A 90 -9.03 -10.14 23.28
N ARG A 91 -10.16 -9.42 23.26
CA ARG A 91 -10.64 -8.73 22.05
C ARG A 91 -9.67 -7.67 21.57
N MET A 92 -9.10 -6.90 22.49
CA MET A 92 -8.09 -5.89 22.17
C MET A 92 -6.82 -6.51 21.58
N TRP A 93 -6.30 -7.54 22.24
CA TRP A 93 -5.17 -8.33 21.74
C TRP A 93 -5.44 -8.88 20.34
N GLN A 94 -6.55 -9.60 20.16
CA GLN A 94 -6.91 -10.23 18.88
C GLN A 94 -7.04 -9.20 17.76
N GLY A 95 -7.70 -8.08 18.03
CA GLY A 95 -7.90 -7.05 17.03
C GLY A 95 -6.60 -6.38 16.59
N ILE A 96 -5.75 -5.97 17.55
CA ILE A 96 -4.47 -5.33 17.25
C ILE A 96 -3.53 -6.28 16.50
N THR A 97 -3.42 -7.53 16.97
CA THR A 97 -2.54 -8.51 16.32
C THR A 97 -3.03 -8.90 14.93
N THR A 98 -4.34 -9.02 14.72
CA THR A 98 -4.93 -9.28 13.39
C THR A 98 -4.61 -8.15 12.41
N VAL A 99 -4.86 -6.90 12.79
CA VAL A 99 -4.56 -5.73 11.94
C VAL A 99 -3.06 -5.65 11.65
N SER A 100 -2.21 -5.94 12.63
CA SER A 100 -0.75 -5.96 12.43
C SER A 100 -0.32 -7.03 11.42
N GLN A 101 -0.85 -8.26 11.57
CA GLN A 101 -0.59 -9.35 10.63
C GLN A 101 -1.05 -9.00 9.22
N HIS A 102 -2.25 -8.43 9.08
CA HIS A 102 -2.76 -7.94 7.80
C HIS A 102 -1.84 -6.90 7.17
N CYS A 103 -1.34 -5.93 7.95
CA CYS A 103 -0.38 -4.93 7.45
C CYS A 103 0.94 -5.56 7.00
N ARG A 104 1.49 -6.52 7.77
CA ARG A 104 2.73 -7.24 7.41
C ARG A 104 2.57 -8.04 6.11
N SER A 105 1.46 -8.75 5.94
CA SER A 105 1.15 -9.48 4.71
C SER A 105 0.98 -8.53 3.54
N SER A 106 0.27 -7.42 3.74
CA SER A 106 -0.04 -6.43 2.71
C SER A 106 1.20 -5.80 2.09
N LEU A 107 2.29 -5.62 2.86
CA LEU A 107 3.55 -5.11 2.33
C LEU A 107 4.07 -5.99 1.17
N ASN A 108 4.09 -7.31 1.38
CA ASN A 108 4.62 -8.25 0.39
C ASN A 108 3.59 -8.60 -0.69
N GLU A 109 2.33 -8.71 -0.31
CA GLU A 109 1.27 -9.25 -1.16
C GLU A 109 0.57 -8.18 -2.00
N ALA A 110 0.60 -6.91 -1.58
CA ALA A 110 -0.05 -5.81 -2.29
C ALA A 110 0.92 -4.68 -2.65
N ILE A 111 1.65 -4.11 -1.68
CA ILE A 111 2.47 -2.91 -1.91
C ILE A 111 3.59 -3.17 -2.91
N TYR A 112 4.42 -4.19 -2.70
CA TYR A 112 5.50 -4.51 -3.63
C TYR A 112 5.00 -4.86 -5.04
N PRO A 113 3.94 -5.69 -5.23
CA PRO A 113 3.36 -5.91 -6.55
C PRO A 113 2.84 -4.65 -7.24
N ILE A 114 2.24 -3.72 -6.50
CA ILE A 114 1.75 -2.44 -7.06
C ILE A 114 2.92 -1.59 -7.56
N VAL A 115 4.00 -1.47 -6.78
CA VAL A 115 5.22 -0.76 -7.21
C VAL A 115 5.86 -1.47 -8.41
N GLY A 116 5.94 -2.80 -8.38
CA GLY A 116 6.45 -3.61 -9.48
C GLY A 116 5.64 -3.46 -10.77
N LEU A 117 4.34 -3.24 -10.69
CA LEU A 117 3.49 -2.99 -11.85
C LEU A 117 3.93 -1.75 -12.62
N SER A 118 4.25 -0.65 -11.93
CA SER A 118 4.74 0.58 -12.58
C SER A 118 6.03 0.34 -13.34
N TYR A 119 6.94 -0.46 -12.78
CA TYR A 119 8.14 -0.88 -13.48
C TYR A 119 7.81 -1.69 -14.74
N HIS A 120 6.89 -2.66 -14.67
CA HIS A 120 6.51 -3.46 -15.84
C HIS A 120 5.77 -2.66 -16.92
N ILE A 121 4.96 -1.67 -16.55
CA ILE A 121 4.33 -0.75 -17.51
C ILE A 121 5.41 0.06 -18.23
N ALA A 122 6.38 0.60 -17.49
CA ALA A 122 7.49 1.36 -18.07
C ALA A 122 8.37 0.49 -18.98
N GLU A 123 8.68 -0.74 -18.55
CA GLU A 123 9.46 -1.72 -19.32
C GLU A 123 8.74 -2.12 -20.62
N TYR A 124 7.42 -2.37 -20.56
CA TYR A 124 6.61 -2.63 -21.75
C TYR A 124 6.61 -1.43 -22.70
N ALA A 125 6.41 -0.21 -22.18
CA ALA A 125 6.41 1.00 -23.01
C ALA A 125 7.78 1.19 -23.70
N SER A 126 8.88 1.03 -22.98
CA SER A 126 10.23 1.10 -23.54
C SER A 126 10.47 0.01 -24.59
N SER A 127 10.03 -1.22 -24.31
CA SER A 127 10.17 -2.34 -25.25
C SER A 127 9.34 -2.12 -26.51
N ALA A 128 8.11 -1.62 -26.37
CA ALA A 128 7.23 -1.32 -27.49
C ALA A 128 7.85 -0.28 -28.44
N VAL A 129 8.48 0.77 -27.91
CA VAL A 129 9.19 1.77 -28.75
C VAL A 129 10.26 1.09 -29.61
N ASN A 130 11.15 0.29 -29.01
CA ASN A 130 12.21 -0.42 -29.73
C ASN A 130 11.64 -1.38 -30.80
N ILE A 131 10.53 -2.04 -30.48
CA ILE A 131 9.83 -2.96 -31.39
C ILE A 131 9.22 -2.20 -32.58
N PHE A 132 8.61 -1.04 -32.33
CA PHE A 132 8.07 -0.19 -33.39
C PHE A 132 9.17 0.38 -34.29
N GLU A 133 10.32 0.75 -33.72
CA GLU A 133 11.49 1.16 -34.51
C GLU A 133 11.98 0.03 -35.43
N ALA A 134 12.03 -1.21 -34.93
CA ALA A 134 12.41 -2.38 -35.73
C ALA A 134 11.44 -2.69 -36.88
N LEU A 135 10.19 -2.22 -36.83
CA LEU A 135 9.21 -2.38 -37.92
C LEU A 135 9.46 -1.43 -39.09
N LEU A 136 10.18 -0.32 -38.89
CA LEU A 136 10.25 0.75 -39.89
C LEU A 136 10.88 0.29 -41.21
N ASP A 137 12.01 -0.43 -41.16
CA ASP A 137 12.72 -0.84 -42.36
C ASP A 137 11.98 -1.94 -43.14
N PRO A 138 11.46 -3.02 -42.51
CA PRO A 138 10.60 -3.97 -43.21
C PRO A 138 9.34 -3.34 -43.80
N LEU A 139 8.71 -2.39 -43.11
CA LEU A 139 7.54 -1.68 -43.63
C LEU A 139 7.88 -0.80 -44.84
N ARG A 140 9.06 -0.18 -44.85
CA ARG A 140 9.56 0.57 -46.02
C ARG A 140 9.73 -0.34 -47.23
N ILE A 141 10.33 -1.52 -47.04
CA ILE A 141 10.53 -2.51 -48.12
C ILE A 141 9.19 -2.93 -48.73
N ILE A 142 8.19 -3.26 -47.90
CA ILE A 142 6.87 -3.69 -48.39
C ILE A 142 6.10 -2.53 -49.05
N SER A 143 6.33 -1.29 -48.60
CA SER A 143 5.67 -0.10 -49.15
C SER A 143 6.34 0.42 -50.41
N ASP A 144 7.53 -0.07 -50.78
CA ASP A 144 8.26 0.38 -51.95
C ASP A 144 7.71 -0.27 -53.23
N HIS A 145 7.11 0.55 -54.10
CA HIS A 145 6.57 0.10 -55.39
C HIS A 145 7.63 -0.41 -56.38
N THR A 146 8.92 -0.11 -56.13
CA THR A 146 10.03 -0.58 -56.97
C THR A 146 10.43 -2.03 -56.64
N ILE A 147 10.05 -2.53 -55.47
CA ILE A 147 10.34 -3.90 -55.03
C ILE A 147 9.14 -4.78 -55.36
N PRO A 148 9.28 -5.79 -56.26
CA PRO A 148 8.19 -6.70 -56.55
C PRO A 148 7.76 -7.46 -55.29
N PHE A 149 6.44 -7.56 -55.06
CA PHE A 149 5.91 -8.23 -53.88
C PHE A 149 6.32 -9.71 -53.77
N SER A 150 6.60 -10.37 -54.90
CA SER A 150 7.08 -11.75 -54.98
C SER A 150 8.60 -11.89 -54.86
N SER A 151 9.34 -10.79 -54.64
CA SER A 151 10.78 -10.83 -54.44
C SER A 151 11.14 -11.49 -53.11
N PHE A 152 12.35 -12.05 -53.05
CA PHE A 152 12.91 -12.59 -51.80
C PHE A 152 12.96 -11.52 -50.70
N GLU A 153 13.32 -10.29 -51.06
CA GLU A 153 13.40 -9.16 -50.13
C GLU A 153 12.03 -8.81 -49.52
N ALA A 154 10.97 -8.78 -50.33
CA ALA A 154 9.62 -8.54 -49.84
C ALA A 154 9.08 -9.72 -48.99
N GLU A 155 9.47 -10.96 -49.29
CA GLU A 155 9.11 -12.13 -48.47
C GLU A 155 9.83 -12.11 -47.12
N ASP A 156 11.13 -11.83 -47.10
CA ASP A 156 11.92 -11.71 -45.87
C ASP A 156 11.40 -10.57 -44.98
N ALA A 157 11.07 -9.42 -45.56
CA ALA A 157 10.45 -8.31 -44.84
C ALA A 157 9.10 -8.70 -44.21
N ARG A 158 8.27 -9.52 -44.89
CA ARG A 158 7.00 -10.02 -44.34
C ARG A 158 7.20 -10.95 -43.15
N GLU A 159 8.12 -11.90 -43.26
CA GLU A 159 8.42 -12.81 -42.15
C GLU A 159 9.05 -12.07 -40.97
N ASN A 160 9.91 -11.08 -41.22
CA ASN A 160 10.45 -10.20 -40.19
C ASN A 160 9.35 -9.41 -39.46
N ILE A 161 8.42 -8.78 -40.19
CA ILE A 161 7.28 -8.08 -39.57
C ILE A 161 6.46 -9.03 -38.70
N LYS A 162 6.17 -10.23 -39.21
CA LYS A 162 5.41 -11.23 -38.47
C LYS A 162 6.10 -11.63 -37.16
N GLY A 163 7.42 -11.84 -37.19
CA GLY A 163 8.21 -12.10 -35.99
C GLY A 163 8.17 -10.94 -34.99
N ILE A 164 8.32 -9.70 -35.46
CA ILE A 164 8.30 -8.51 -34.62
C ILE A 164 6.91 -8.30 -33.98
N LEU A 165 5.83 -8.47 -34.75
CA LEU A 165 4.46 -8.40 -34.24
C LEU A 165 4.15 -9.50 -33.23
N GLN A 166 4.71 -10.70 -33.41
CA GLN A 166 4.57 -11.79 -32.45
C GLN A 166 5.25 -11.43 -31.11
N LEU A 167 6.44 -10.85 -31.17
CA LEU A 167 7.15 -10.37 -29.97
C LEU A 167 6.33 -9.31 -29.22
N LEU A 168 5.74 -8.35 -29.95
CA LEU A 168 4.87 -7.33 -29.34
C LEU A 168 3.64 -7.97 -28.66
N GLN A 169 3.03 -8.94 -29.32
CA GLN A 169 1.87 -9.65 -28.80
C GLN A 169 2.21 -10.42 -27.52
N ASP A 170 3.35 -11.11 -27.50
CA ASP A 170 3.77 -11.91 -26.35
C ASP A 170 4.14 -11.01 -25.16
N ASN A 171 4.83 -9.90 -25.41
CA ASN A 171 5.10 -8.88 -24.39
C ASN A 171 3.80 -8.29 -23.82
N SER A 172 2.83 -7.97 -24.67
CA SER A 172 1.53 -7.44 -24.23
C SER A 172 0.75 -8.45 -23.38
N ARG A 173 0.75 -9.73 -23.77
CA ARG A 173 0.11 -10.81 -23.01
C ARG A 173 0.72 -10.98 -21.63
N GLU A 174 2.05 -10.99 -21.53
CA GLU A 174 2.73 -11.12 -20.24
C GLU A 174 2.46 -9.92 -19.33
N THR A 175 2.54 -8.69 -19.85
CA THR A 175 2.18 -7.48 -19.08
C THR A 175 0.72 -7.54 -18.61
N SER A 176 -0.21 -7.94 -19.47
CA SER A 176 -1.63 -8.09 -19.11
C SER A 176 -1.85 -9.13 -18.00
N ARG A 177 -1.14 -10.27 -18.07
CA ARG A 177 -1.17 -11.31 -17.04
C ARG A 177 -0.68 -10.78 -15.69
N ARG A 178 0.43 -10.02 -15.69
CA ARG A 178 0.97 -9.38 -14.47
C ARG A 178 0.01 -8.35 -13.89
N SER A 179 -0.55 -7.48 -14.72
CA SER A 179 -1.56 -6.50 -14.29
C SER A 179 -2.77 -7.17 -13.64
N THR A 180 -3.23 -8.31 -14.18
CA THR A 180 -4.35 -9.08 -13.61
C THR A 180 -4.02 -9.62 -12.21
N LEU A 181 -2.80 -10.12 -12.00
CA LEU A 181 -2.36 -10.59 -10.68
C LEU A 181 -2.32 -9.44 -9.67
N VAL A 182 -1.82 -8.28 -10.07
CA VAL A 182 -1.77 -7.08 -9.23
C VAL A 182 -3.17 -6.57 -8.90
N LEU A 183 -4.09 -6.55 -9.88
CA LEU A 183 -5.50 -6.21 -9.62
C LEU A 183 -6.16 -7.15 -8.61
N LYS A 184 -5.84 -8.45 -8.67
CA LYS A 184 -6.33 -9.42 -7.68
C LYS A 184 -5.77 -9.12 -6.29
N ALA A 185 -4.47 -8.83 -6.19
CA ALA A 185 -3.83 -8.44 -4.93
C ALA A 185 -4.45 -7.16 -4.34
N ILE A 186 -4.69 -6.14 -5.16
CA ILE A 186 -5.39 -4.91 -4.75
C ILE A 186 -6.79 -5.22 -4.22
N GLY A 187 -7.53 -6.12 -4.89
CA GLY A 187 -8.88 -6.51 -4.46
C GLY A 187 -8.89 -7.22 -3.09
N ILE A 188 -7.92 -8.10 -2.84
CA ILE A 188 -7.72 -8.73 -1.53
C ILE A 188 -7.40 -7.67 -0.49
N PHE A 189 -6.40 -6.81 -0.76
CA PHE A 189 -5.99 -5.74 0.14
C PHE A 189 -7.13 -4.78 0.51
N ALA A 190 -7.96 -4.39 -0.47
CA ALA A 190 -9.12 -3.54 -0.22
C ALA A 190 -10.16 -4.21 0.68
N THR A 191 -10.36 -5.53 0.53
CA THR A 191 -11.24 -6.30 1.41
C THR A 191 -10.68 -6.35 2.83
N THR A 192 -9.37 -6.60 2.97
CA THR A 192 -8.68 -6.61 4.26
C THR A 192 -8.77 -5.27 4.98
N ILE A 193 -8.59 -4.14 4.28
CA ILE A 193 -8.77 -2.80 4.89
C ILE A 193 -10.19 -2.61 5.45
N LEU A 194 -11.22 -3.12 4.76
CA LEU A 194 -12.60 -3.02 5.25
C LEU A 194 -12.83 -3.88 6.50
N GLU A 195 -12.22 -5.07 6.56
CA GLU A 195 -12.24 -5.92 7.75
C GLU A 195 -11.53 -5.24 8.92
N ASP A 196 -10.36 -4.65 8.66
CA ASP A 196 -9.58 -3.90 9.64
C ASP A 196 -10.36 -2.69 10.16
N GLU A 197 -11.09 -1.98 9.30
CA GLU A 197 -11.96 -0.89 9.72
C GLU A 197 -13.01 -1.35 10.74
N VAL A 198 -13.67 -2.49 10.49
CA VAL A 198 -14.67 -3.05 11.41
C VAL A 198 -14.03 -3.42 12.75
N ILE A 199 -12.85 -4.03 12.72
CA ILE A 199 -12.08 -4.38 13.92
C ILE A 199 -11.74 -3.11 14.70
N LEU A 200 -11.14 -2.11 14.04
CA LEU A 200 -10.69 -0.88 14.67
C LEU A 200 -11.85 -0.07 15.26
N ARG A 201 -13.00 0.02 14.58
CA ARG A 201 -14.20 0.66 15.14
C ARG A 201 -14.71 -0.06 16.39
N ALA A 202 -14.75 -1.39 16.38
CA ALA A 202 -15.17 -2.15 17.55
C ALA A 202 -14.23 -1.95 18.75
N LEU A 203 -12.94 -1.77 18.48
CA LEU A 203 -11.93 -1.46 19.50
C LEU A 203 -12.04 -0.03 20.01
N ASP A 204 -12.28 0.94 19.13
CA ASP A 204 -12.54 2.32 19.52
C ASP A 204 -13.79 2.42 20.39
N GLU A 205 -14.90 1.77 20.02
CA GLU A 205 -16.10 1.72 20.86
C GLU A 205 -15.83 1.12 22.25
N LEU A 206 -14.98 0.10 22.32
CA LEU A 206 -14.59 -0.53 23.59
C LEU A 206 -13.79 0.46 24.47
N LEU A 207 -12.91 1.27 23.88
CA LEU A 207 -12.05 2.21 24.61
C LEU A 207 -12.72 3.56 24.91
N SER A 208 -13.46 4.13 23.96
CA SER A 208 -14.16 5.40 24.06
C SER A 208 -15.26 5.41 25.13
N ASN A 209 -15.84 4.23 25.44
CA ASN A 209 -16.78 4.07 26.54
C ASN A 209 -16.10 4.03 27.93
N ARG A 210 -14.77 3.97 27.98
CA ARG A 210 -14.01 3.69 29.20
C ARG A 210 -13.02 4.81 29.54
N VAL A 211 -12.44 5.54 28.58
CA VAL A 211 -11.45 6.63 28.79
C VAL A 211 -12.10 8.00 29.04
N PRO A 212 -11.80 8.74 30.13
CA PRO A 212 -12.33 10.08 30.35
C PRO A 212 -11.75 11.07 29.33
N LYS A 213 -12.64 11.86 28.72
CA LYS A 213 -12.35 12.82 27.63
C LYS A 213 -11.39 13.98 28.00
N ASP A 214 -10.98 14.08 29.26
CA ASP A 214 -10.20 15.21 29.80
C ASP A 214 -8.68 14.92 29.92
N ALA A 215 -8.20 13.76 29.48
CA ALA A 215 -6.76 13.48 29.38
C ALA A 215 -6.17 14.21 28.16
N GLY A 216 -5.90 15.50 28.36
CA GLY A 216 -5.71 16.50 27.33
C GLY A 216 -4.64 16.25 26.27
N VAL A 217 -5.01 16.63 25.05
CA VAL A 217 -4.22 16.76 23.83
C VAL A 217 -3.02 17.75 23.98
N ASP A 218 -2.80 18.39 25.13
CA ASP A 218 -1.70 19.34 25.32
C ASP A 218 -0.44 18.73 25.99
N ASP A 219 -0.58 17.57 26.64
CA ASP A 219 0.54 16.95 27.38
C ASP A 219 1.41 16.03 26.49
N TRP A 220 0.87 15.58 25.35
CA TRP A 220 1.54 14.65 24.45
C TRP A 220 2.52 15.33 23.47
N GLU A 221 2.26 16.54 22.98
CA GLU A 221 3.23 17.28 22.15
C GLU A 221 4.51 17.55 22.95
N LYS A 222 4.37 17.77 24.25
CA LYS A 222 5.47 17.89 25.20
C LYS A 222 6.22 16.57 25.42
N GLN A 223 5.52 15.44 25.52
CA GLN A 223 6.17 14.12 25.62
C GLN A 223 6.88 13.71 24.31
N LYS A 224 6.32 14.04 23.15
CA LYS A 224 6.95 13.82 21.83
C LYS A 224 8.23 14.65 21.67
N ALA A 225 8.22 15.91 22.15
CA ALA A 225 9.42 16.76 22.20
C ALA A 225 10.49 16.21 23.14
N LEU A 226 10.10 15.66 24.30
CA LEU A 226 11.05 15.07 25.26
C LEU A 226 11.70 13.78 24.76
N GLN A 227 10.98 12.94 24.00
CA GLN A 227 11.55 11.73 23.37
C GLN A 227 12.47 12.03 22.18
N THR A 228 12.27 13.15 21.49
CA THR A 228 13.17 13.58 20.41
C THR A 228 14.45 14.23 20.94
N ILE A 229 14.41 14.85 22.13
CA ILE A 229 15.60 15.42 22.81
C ILE A 229 16.46 14.32 23.47
N GLY A 230 15.90 13.13 23.72
CA GLY A 230 16.58 12.00 24.36
C GLY A 230 17.38 11.07 23.44
N LYS A 231 17.44 11.30 22.12
CA LYS A 231 18.38 10.57 21.27
C LYS A 231 19.78 11.14 21.46
N PRO A 232 20.76 10.37 21.98
CA PRO A 232 22.13 10.82 21.96
C PRO A 232 22.55 11.04 20.51
N ASP A 233 23.11 12.22 20.28
CA ASP A 233 23.78 12.63 19.04
C ASP A 233 24.88 11.61 18.72
N ASP A 234 24.58 10.67 17.82
CA ASP A 234 25.53 9.66 17.33
C ASP A 234 26.46 10.27 16.27
N SER A 235 26.97 11.47 16.57
CA SER A 235 28.08 12.09 15.86
C SER A 235 29.39 11.73 16.56
N ARG A 236 29.80 10.46 16.46
CA ARG A 236 31.21 10.08 16.60
C ARG A 236 31.44 8.59 16.29
N TYR A 237 31.67 8.27 15.03
CA TYR A 237 32.65 7.25 14.64
C TYR A 237 33.21 7.59 13.24
N ASP A 238 34.38 8.22 13.25
CA ASP A 238 35.47 8.02 12.28
C ASP A 238 36.73 7.91 13.16
N PRO A 239 37.57 6.88 12.96
CA PRO A 239 38.58 6.97 11.91
C PRO A 239 38.75 5.75 11.01
#